data_AF-A0A960L645-F1
#
_entry.id   AF-A0A960L645-F1
#
_cell.length_a   1.000
_cell.length_b   1.000
_cell.length_c   1.000
_cell.angle_alpha   90.00
_cell.angle_beta   90.00
_cell.angle_gamma   90.00
#
_symmetry.space_group_name_H-M   'P 1'
#
loop_
_entity.id
_entity.type
_entity.pdbx_description
1 polymer ?
#
loop_
_entity_poly.entity_id
_entity_poly.type
_entity_poly.pdbx_seq_one_letter_code
_entity_poly.pdbx_strand_id
1 'polypeptide(L)'
;MSAEKKSQNTCLLLAAGCGCGLLLVAALVGGGIFWGVRSMEHFAKSMEDPGAREAKALDILGADQLPPGYRAEFGIEIPFMMRIAILSDDPREDRTVEDQPAEAPPEIEGEPTDEATSGPSLEISRDAEHTLLYLETLAMGDRAIGKEDRQRVDDFFSGVTDDPDALSNIDIHLQIDEVLRRGTVQDGDQELRYVVARGDVQDLHPGGSLMNLVWVRCPGDSRFRLAVWSGPDREPISPDTALDLTGTVGDEAQLVPFLGHFSFCR
;
A
#
# COMPACT_ATOMS: atom_id res chain seq x y z
N MET A 1 59.29 -16.43 37.51
CA MET A 1 58.90 -17.10 36.25
C MET A 1 57.38 -17.35 36.11
N SER A 2 56.50 -16.51 36.69
CA SER A 2 55.03 -16.69 36.58
C SER A 2 54.27 -15.54 35.92
N ALA A 3 54.96 -14.48 35.47
CA ALA A 3 54.32 -13.36 34.81
C ALA A 3 54.06 -13.60 33.30
N GLU A 4 54.87 -14.44 32.65
CA GLU A 4 54.83 -14.61 31.19
C GLU A 4 53.66 -15.49 30.71
N LYS A 5 53.24 -16.48 31.52
CA LYS A 5 52.17 -17.42 31.15
C LYS A 5 50.77 -16.80 31.20
N LYS A 6 50.59 -15.65 31.85
CA LYS A 6 49.28 -14.99 32.01
C LYS A 6 48.90 -14.13 30.77
N SER A 7 49.88 -13.68 30.01
CA SER A 7 49.68 -12.87 28.80
C SER A 7 49.11 -13.69 27.63
N GLN A 8 49.62 -14.91 27.43
CA GLN A 8 49.29 -15.73 26.27
C GLN A 8 47.82 -16.19 26.22
N ASN A 9 47.22 -16.49 27.39
CA ASN A 9 45.82 -16.89 27.47
C ASN A 9 44.86 -15.72 27.20
N THR A 10 45.28 -14.48 27.49
CA THR A 10 44.45 -13.29 27.31
C THR A 10 44.29 -12.94 25.82
N CYS A 11 45.38 -13.03 25.04
CA CYS A 11 45.32 -12.82 23.58
C CYS A 11 44.45 -13.88 22.87
N LEU A 12 44.53 -15.13 23.32
CA LEU A 12 43.76 -16.23 22.71
C LEU A 12 42.25 -16.09 22.97
N LEU A 13 41.86 -15.63 24.16
CA LEU A 13 40.46 -15.37 24.50
C LEU A 13 39.88 -14.18 23.73
N LEU A 14 40.69 -13.12 23.55
CA LEU A 14 40.29 -11.94 22.77
C LEU A 14 40.11 -12.28 21.28
N ALA A 15 41.02 -13.08 20.72
CA ALA A 15 40.92 -13.54 19.34
C ALA A 15 39.71 -14.46 19.10
N ALA A 16 39.42 -15.36 20.04
CA ALA A 16 38.24 -16.22 19.98
C ALA A 16 36.92 -15.43 20.05
N GLY A 17 36.86 -14.39 20.90
CA GLY A 17 35.70 -13.50 20.99
C GLY A 17 35.45 -12.70 19.70
N CYS A 18 36.53 -12.17 19.10
CA CYS A 18 36.44 -11.41 17.85
C CYS A 18 35.98 -12.29 16.67
N GLY A 19 36.51 -13.52 16.56
CA GLY A 19 36.11 -14.46 15.52
C GLY A 19 34.65 -14.88 15.62
N CYS A 20 34.15 -15.16 16.83
CA CYS A 20 32.74 -15.52 17.03
C CYS A 20 31.79 -14.37 16.69
N GLY A 21 32.15 -13.14 17.07
CA GLY A 21 31.38 -11.94 16.72
C GLY A 21 31.27 -11.74 15.20
N LEU A 22 32.39 -11.86 14.47
CA LEU A 22 32.39 -11.72 13.00
C LEU A 22 31.56 -12.82 12.31
N LEU A 23 31.63 -14.07 12.79
CA LEU A 23 30.82 -15.16 12.25
C LEU A 23 29.32 -14.94 12.50
N LEU A 24 28.93 -14.44 13.67
CA LEU A 24 27.52 -14.13 13.95
C LEU A 24 27.00 -12.99 13.05
N VAL A 25 27.78 -11.93 12.88
CA VAL A 25 27.40 -10.83 11.96
C VAL A 25 27.30 -11.35 10.52
N ALA A 26 28.28 -12.13 10.06
CA ALA A 26 28.25 -12.72 8.72
C ALA A 26 27.04 -13.65 8.53
N ALA A 27 26.68 -14.45 9.54
CA ALA A 27 25.51 -15.33 9.49
C ALA A 27 24.20 -14.54 9.45
N LEU A 28 24.10 -13.44 10.22
CA LEU A 28 22.91 -12.57 10.20
C LEU A 28 22.75 -11.85 8.85
N VAL A 29 23.84 -11.27 8.33
CA VAL A 29 23.83 -10.59 7.02
C VAL A 29 23.55 -11.59 5.90
N GLY A 30 24.25 -12.72 5.86
CA GLY A 30 24.03 -13.76 4.86
C GLY A 30 22.65 -14.38 4.93
N GLY A 31 22.13 -14.62 6.14
CA GLY A 31 20.77 -15.10 6.37
C GLY A 31 19.72 -14.09 5.90
N GLY A 32 19.91 -12.80 6.19
CA GLY A 32 19.02 -11.73 5.73
C GLY A 32 18.98 -11.61 4.21
N ILE A 33 20.13 -11.64 3.54
CA ILE A 33 20.21 -11.58 2.06
C ILE A 33 19.54 -12.80 1.44
N PHE A 34 19.85 -14.01 1.92
CA PHE A 34 19.25 -15.25 1.40
C PHE A 34 17.73 -15.27 1.58
N TRP A 35 17.24 -14.86 2.76
CA TRP A 35 15.82 -14.76 3.04
C TRP A 35 15.14 -13.72 2.14
N GLY A 36 15.76 -12.55 1.93
CA GLY A 36 15.26 -11.50 1.05
C GLY A 36 15.12 -11.96 -0.40
N VAL A 37 16.17 -12.57 -0.98
CA VAL A 37 16.14 -13.09 -2.36
C VAL A 37 15.05 -14.16 -2.52
N ARG A 38 14.96 -15.10 -1.58
CA ARG A 38 13.94 -16.15 -1.61
C ARG A 38 12.53 -15.60 -1.45
N SER A 39 12.35 -14.58 -0.62
CA SER A 39 11.07 -13.91 -0.44
C SER A 39 10.63 -13.21 -1.73
N MET A 40 11.55 -12.58 -2.46
CA MET A 40 11.28 -11.95 -3.75
C MET A 40 10.87 -12.97 -4.83
N GLU A 41 11.48 -14.15 -4.88
CA GLU A 41 11.07 -15.21 -5.82
C GLU A 41 9.65 -15.71 -5.54
N HIS A 42 9.30 -15.89 -4.26
CA HIS A 42 7.95 -16.27 -3.88
C HIS A 42 6.94 -15.16 -4.21
N PHE A 43 7.34 -13.91 -3.99
CA PHE A 43 6.54 -12.74 -4.33
C PHE A 43 6.31 -12.62 -5.84
N ALA A 44 7.35 -12.74 -6.65
CA ALA A 44 7.25 -12.69 -8.11
C ALA A 44 6.31 -13.78 -8.65
N LYS A 45 6.40 -15.00 -8.12
CA LYS A 45 5.49 -16.09 -8.50
C LYS A 45 4.05 -15.85 -8.05
N SER A 46 3.83 -15.28 -6.86
CA SER A 46 2.46 -14.94 -6.43
C SER A 46 1.86 -13.80 -7.24
N MET A 47 2.68 -12.97 -7.87
CA MET A 47 2.26 -11.91 -8.77
C MET A 47 1.87 -12.42 -10.16
N GLU A 48 2.36 -13.58 -10.60
CA GLU A 48 2.01 -14.18 -11.90
C GLU A 48 0.71 -14.99 -11.86
N ASP A 49 0.36 -15.55 -10.70
CA ASP A 49 -0.84 -16.39 -10.51
C ASP A 49 -2.05 -15.55 -10.04
N PRO A 50 -3.10 -15.36 -10.86
CA PRO A 50 -4.27 -14.57 -10.48
C PRO A 50 -4.99 -15.12 -9.24
N GLY A 51 -5.02 -16.45 -9.06
CA GLY A 51 -5.63 -17.06 -7.88
C GLY A 51 -4.83 -16.79 -6.61
N ALA A 52 -3.50 -16.73 -6.71
CA ALA A 52 -2.64 -16.36 -5.59
C ALA A 52 -2.77 -14.87 -5.23
N ARG A 53 -2.87 -13.98 -6.23
CA ARG A 53 -3.13 -12.54 -6.01
C ARG A 53 -4.47 -12.31 -5.31
N GLU A 54 -5.53 -12.94 -5.80
CA GLU A 54 -6.87 -12.86 -5.18
C GLU A 54 -6.86 -13.38 -3.75
N ALA A 55 -6.31 -14.58 -3.52
CA ALA A 55 -6.19 -15.14 -2.18
C ALA A 55 -5.40 -14.21 -1.24
N LYS A 56 -4.35 -13.54 -1.74
CA LYS A 56 -3.57 -12.61 -0.93
C LYS A 56 -4.31 -11.32 -0.64
N ALA A 57 -5.01 -10.73 -1.61
CA ALA A 57 -5.83 -9.55 -1.40
C ALA A 57 -6.97 -9.81 -0.41
N LEU A 58 -7.65 -10.96 -0.52
CA LEU A 58 -8.69 -11.38 0.43
C LEU A 58 -8.16 -11.52 1.86
N ASP A 59 -6.98 -12.13 2.03
CA ASP A 59 -6.30 -12.22 3.33
C ASP A 59 -5.94 -10.85 3.91
N ILE A 60 -5.49 -9.91 3.07
CA ILE A 60 -5.16 -8.54 3.50
C ILE A 60 -6.40 -7.76 3.90
N LEU A 61 -7.47 -7.86 3.12
CA LEU A 61 -8.73 -7.14 3.33
C LEU A 61 -9.65 -7.82 4.37
N GLY A 62 -9.29 -9.03 4.83
CA GLY A 62 -10.11 -9.81 5.74
C GLY A 62 -11.46 -10.21 5.13
N ALA A 63 -11.50 -10.50 3.82
CA ALA A 63 -12.70 -10.83 3.09
C ALA A 63 -12.75 -12.30 2.69
N ASP A 64 -13.97 -12.85 2.57
CA ASP A 64 -14.19 -14.20 2.05
C ASP A 64 -14.30 -14.21 0.51
N GLN A 65 -14.73 -13.09 -0.08
CA GLN A 65 -14.90 -12.90 -1.51
C GLN A 65 -14.77 -11.42 -1.88
N LEU A 66 -14.32 -11.13 -3.10
CA LEU A 66 -14.24 -9.76 -3.61
C LEU A 66 -15.65 -9.21 -3.92
N PRO A 67 -15.82 -7.86 -3.89
CA PRO A 67 -17.05 -7.24 -4.39
C PRO A 67 -17.32 -7.63 -5.85
N PRO A 68 -18.60 -7.74 -6.27
CA PRO A 68 -18.94 -8.11 -7.63
C PRO A 68 -18.30 -7.17 -8.66
N GLY A 69 -17.64 -7.75 -9.68
CA GLY A 69 -16.97 -7.02 -10.74
C GLY A 69 -15.52 -6.63 -10.43
N TYR A 70 -15.09 -6.68 -9.17
CA TYR A 70 -13.72 -6.40 -8.78
C TYR A 70 -12.82 -7.63 -8.85
N ARG A 71 -11.55 -7.39 -9.12
CA ARG A 71 -10.46 -8.37 -9.17
C ARG A 71 -9.27 -7.86 -8.37
N ALA A 72 -8.41 -8.76 -7.96
CA ALA A 72 -7.17 -8.42 -7.26
C ALA A 72 -6.03 -8.21 -8.24
N GLU A 73 -5.65 -6.94 -8.44
CA GLU A 73 -4.49 -6.55 -9.24
C GLU A 73 -3.18 -6.80 -8.48
N PHE A 74 -3.20 -6.53 -7.18
CA PHE A 74 -2.00 -6.54 -6.36
C PHE A 74 -2.31 -6.90 -4.91
N GLY A 75 -1.42 -7.67 -4.29
CA GLY A 75 -1.47 -7.99 -2.87
C GLY A 75 -0.06 -8.26 -2.35
N ILE A 76 0.46 -7.40 -1.49
CA ILE A 76 1.76 -7.61 -0.84
C ILE A 76 1.63 -7.45 0.66
N GLU A 77 2.34 -8.31 1.37
CA GLU A 77 2.57 -8.15 2.80
C GLU A 77 4.07 -8.19 3.04
N ILE A 78 4.57 -7.11 3.66
CA ILE A 78 5.92 -7.04 4.17
C ILE A 78 5.81 -7.22 5.68
N PRO A 79 6.20 -8.39 6.21
CA PRO A 79 6.06 -8.68 7.63
C PRO A 79 6.63 -7.56 8.50
N PHE A 80 5.90 -7.18 9.54
CA PHE A 80 6.27 -6.13 10.50
C PHE A 80 6.31 -4.69 9.96
N MET A 81 6.02 -4.46 8.68
CA MET A 81 6.09 -3.13 8.06
C MET A 81 4.74 -2.68 7.49
N MET A 82 4.21 -3.37 6.47
CA MET A 82 3.03 -2.91 5.74
C MET A 82 2.30 -4.05 5.02
N ARG A 83 1.00 -3.85 4.74
CA ARG A 83 0.18 -4.68 3.87
C ARG A 83 -0.51 -3.76 2.87
N ILE A 84 -0.47 -4.10 1.59
CA ILE A 84 -1.16 -3.36 0.52
C ILE A 84 -2.01 -4.35 -0.28
N ALA A 85 -3.24 -3.97 -0.56
CA ALA A 85 -4.09 -4.64 -1.55
C ALA A 85 -4.60 -3.60 -2.55
N ILE A 86 -4.62 -3.96 -3.84
CA ILE A 86 -5.22 -3.16 -4.90
C ILE A 86 -6.27 -4.01 -5.61
N LEU A 87 -7.49 -3.49 -5.66
CA LEU A 87 -8.57 -4.07 -6.45
C LEU A 87 -8.91 -3.14 -7.62
N SER A 88 -9.34 -3.71 -8.73
CA SER A 88 -9.75 -3.00 -9.95
C SER A 88 -10.94 -3.71 -10.58
N ASP A 89 -11.76 -2.97 -11.33
CA ASP A 89 -12.85 -3.52 -12.14
C ASP A 89 -12.48 -3.70 -13.64
N ASP A 90 -11.20 -3.56 -14.01
CA ASP A 90 -10.76 -3.71 -15.40
C ASP A 90 -10.99 -5.15 -15.93
N PRO A 91 -11.72 -5.32 -17.05
CA PRO A 91 -11.98 -6.65 -17.61
C PRO A 91 -10.79 -7.29 -18.36
N ARG A 92 -9.67 -6.59 -18.59
CA ARG A 92 -8.63 -7.00 -19.57
C ARG A 92 -7.59 -8.00 -19.07
N GLU A 93 -7.58 -8.36 -17.80
CA GLU A 93 -6.53 -9.19 -17.22
C GLU A 93 -6.48 -10.64 -17.74
N ASP A 94 -7.53 -11.13 -18.40
CA ASP A 94 -7.51 -12.46 -19.05
C ASP A 94 -6.63 -12.51 -20.32
N ARG A 95 -6.03 -11.38 -20.74
CA ARG A 95 -5.00 -11.41 -21.77
C ARG A 95 -3.71 -11.93 -21.15
N THR A 96 -3.46 -13.23 -21.30
CA THR A 96 -2.13 -13.79 -21.14
C THR A 96 -1.11 -12.89 -21.85
N VAL A 97 0.05 -12.65 -21.24
CA VAL A 97 1.15 -11.83 -21.79
C VAL A 97 1.48 -12.19 -23.26
N GLU A 98 1.13 -13.41 -23.67
CA GLU A 98 1.21 -13.93 -25.04
C GLU A 98 0.36 -13.17 -26.09
N ASP A 99 -0.70 -12.47 -25.67
CA ASP A 99 -1.59 -11.69 -26.54
C ASP A 99 -1.23 -10.20 -26.65
N GLN A 100 -0.23 -9.71 -25.89
CA GLN A 100 0.36 -8.43 -26.24
C GLN A 100 1.15 -8.65 -27.53
N PRO A 101 0.72 -8.06 -28.67
CA PRO A 101 1.50 -8.16 -29.90
C PRO A 101 2.87 -7.64 -29.55
N ALA A 102 3.90 -8.50 -29.65
CA ALA A 102 5.26 -8.15 -29.27
C ALA A 102 5.58 -6.78 -29.87
N GLU A 103 5.49 -5.73 -29.05
CA GLU A 103 5.81 -4.40 -29.50
C GLU A 103 7.26 -4.51 -29.93
N ALA A 104 7.52 -4.22 -31.21
CA ALA A 104 8.86 -4.29 -31.73
C ALA A 104 9.72 -3.46 -30.78
N PRO A 105 10.81 -4.05 -30.21
CA PRO A 105 11.61 -3.33 -29.25
C PRO A 105 11.96 -1.98 -29.87
N PRO A 106 11.71 -0.86 -29.17
CA PRO A 106 12.01 0.44 -29.74
C PRO A 106 13.45 0.41 -30.24
N GLU A 107 13.70 0.85 -31.49
CA GLU A 107 15.07 1.04 -31.97
C GLU A 107 15.68 2.17 -31.13
N ILE A 108 16.32 1.80 -30.02
CA ILE A 108 17.02 2.73 -29.14
C ILE A 108 18.34 3.08 -29.83
N GLU A 109 18.31 4.06 -30.73
CA GLU A 109 19.51 4.78 -31.16
C GLU A 109 19.90 5.79 -30.06
N GLY A 110 20.58 5.31 -29.01
CA GLY A 110 21.02 6.16 -27.91
C GLY A 110 22.12 5.52 -27.05
N GLU A 111 23.13 6.30 -26.70
CA GLU A 111 24.27 5.89 -25.87
C GLU A 111 23.84 5.26 -24.54
N PRO A 112 24.58 4.24 -24.04
CA PRO A 112 24.31 3.63 -22.74
C PRO A 112 24.48 4.69 -21.64
N THR A 113 23.38 5.24 -21.16
CA THR A 113 23.38 5.98 -19.90
C THR A 113 23.32 4.97 -18.77
N ASP A 114 24.06 5.24 -17.68
CA ASP A 114 24.05 4.45 -16.45
C ASP A 114 22.67 4.56 -15.77
N GLU A 115 21.63 3.97 -16.38
CA GLU A 115 20.29 3.85 -15.81
C GLU A 115 20.29 2.76 -14.74
N ALA A 116 20.57 3.21 -13.53
CA ALA A 116 20.39 2.45 -12.31
C ALA A 116 18.90 2.09 -12.14
N THR A 117 18.60 0.82 -12.39
CA THR A 117 17.58 0.03 -11.64
C THR A 117 16.24 0.74 -11.43
N SER A 118 15.54 1.06 -12.50
CA SER A 118 14.09 1.28 -12.42
C SER A 118 13.46 -0.03 -11.93
N GLY A 119 12.94 -0.03 -10.70
CA GLY A 119 12.19 -1.17 -10.17
C GLY A 119 10.95 -1.48 -11.02
N PRO A 120 10.26 -2.60 -10.79
CA PRO A 120 9.03 -2.89 -11.48
C PRO A 120 8.01 -1.76 -11.22
N SER A 121 7.75 -0.94 -12.24
CA SER A 121 6.65 0.01 -12.21
C SER A 121 5.36 -0.81 -12.17
N LEU A 122 4.54 -0.59 -11.14
CA LEU A 122 3.19 -1.12 -11.11
C LEU A 122 2.40 -0.35 -12.18
N GLU A 123 2.35 -0.87 -13.41
CA GLU A 123 1.47 -0.37 -14.44
C GLU A 123 0.04 -0.76 -14.07
N ILE A 124 -0.62 0.09 -13.29
CA ILE A 124 -2.03 -0.10 -13.00
C ILE A 124 -2.81 0.24 -14.27
N SER A 125 -3.78 -0.61 -14.57
CA SER A 125 -4.47 -0.56 -15.84
C SER A 125 -5.28 0.72 -15.99
N ARG A 126 -4.93 1.53 -17.01
CA ARG A 126 -5.52 2.86 -17.24
C ARG A 126 -7.01 2.86 -17.64
N ASP A 127 -7.60 1.70 -17.92
CA ASP A 127 -9.02 1.62 -18.28
C ASP A 127 -9.88 1.04 -17.14
N ALA A 128 -9.31 0.79 -15.96
CA ALA A 128 -10.10 0.53 -14.76
C ALA A 128 -10.99 1.75 -14.50
N GLU A 129 -12.29 1.55 -14.38
CA GLU A 129 -13.19 2.65 -14.00
C GLU A 129 -13.09 2.89 -12.50
N HIS A 130 -12.92 1.83 -11.71
CA HIS A 130 -12.85 1.95 -10.26
C HIS A 130 -11.68 1.15 -9.69
N THR A 131 -10.95 1.78 -8.77
CA THR A 131 -9.82 1.16 -8.08
C THR A 131 -9.99 1.32 -6.57
N LEU A 132 -9.72 0.25 -5.84
CA LEU A 132 -9.56 0.29 -4.38
C LEU A 132 -8.10 0.06 -4.05
N LEU A 133 -7.43 1.05 -3.48
CA LEU A 133 -6.12 0.89 -2.83
C LEU A 133 -6.34 0.80 -1.31
N TYR A 134 -5.93 -0.30 -0.69
CA TYR A 134 -5.90 -0.45 0.75
C TYR A 134 -4.46 -0.51 1.24
N LEU A 135 -4.13 0.31 2.24
CA LEU A 135 -2.85 0.33 2.93
C LEU A 135 -3.08 0.08 4.43
N GLU A 136 -2.32 -0.85 4.98
CA GLU A 136 -2.15 -1.06 6.42
C GLU A 136 -0.68 -0.91 6.78
N THR A 137 -0.36 -0.07 7.76
CA THR A 137 1.01 0.07 8.27
C THR A 137 1.11 -0.38 9.72
N LEU A 138 2.18 -1.13 10.01
CA LEU A 138 2.50 -1.60 11.34
C LEU A 138 3.34 -0.53 12.04
N ALA A 139 2.98 -0.22 13.29
CA ALA A 139 3.71 0.74 14.11
C ALA A 139 5.03 0.12 14.61
N MET A 140 6.08 0.06 13.77
CA MET A 140 7.43 -0.28 14.21
C MET A 140 8.47 0.73 13.73
N GLY A 141 9.23 1.26 14.69
CA GLY A 141 10.40 2.13 14.48
C GLY A 141 10.09 3.63 14.46
N ASP A 142 11.12 4.45 14.24
CA ASP A 142 11.04 5.92 14.15
C ASP A 142 10.20 6.41 12.95
N ARG A 143 9.72 5.48 12.09
CA ARG A 143 8.78 5.72 10.98
C ARG A 143 7.33 5.33 11.30
N ALA A 144 7.06 4.87 12.52
CA ALA A 144 5.67 4.66 12.94
C ALA A 144 4.95 6.01 12.95
N ILE A 145 3.76 6.07 12.34
CA ILE A 145 2.89 7.24 12.34
C ILE A 145 2.73 7.73 13.77
N GLY A 146 3.37 8.87 14.05
CA GLY A 146 3.51 9.41 15.38
C GLY A 146 2.15 9.82 15.95
N LYS A 147 2.11 10.14 17.24
CA LYS A 147 0.87 10.68 17.84
C LYS A 147 0.42 11.97 17.13
N GLU A 148 1.39 12.80 16.73
CA GLU A 148 1.15 14.04 16.00
C GLU A 148 0.57 13.77 14.60
N ASP A 149 1.18 12.84 13.85
CA ASP A 149 0.65 12.45 12.53
C ASP A 149 -0.76 11.88 12.63
N ARG A 150 -1.03 11.01 13.62
CA ARG A 150 -2.38 10.49 13.86
C ARG A 150 -3.37 11.59 14.18
N GLN A 151 -2.96 12.59 14.95
CA GLN A 151 -3.82 13.72 15.26
C GLN A 151 -4.10 14.55 14.00
N ARG A 152 -3.09 14.80 13.15
CA ARG A 152 -3.29 15.50 11.87
C ARG A 152 -4.27 14.75 10.96
N VAL A 153 -4.15 13.43 10.87
CA VAL A 153 -5.11 12.61 10.11
C VAL A 153 -6.50 12.68 10.75
N ASP A 154 -6.61 12.57 12.07
CA ASP A 154 -7.90 12.70 12.78
C ASP A 154 -8.55 14.08 12.53
N ASP A 155 -7.76 15.15 12.57
CA ASP A 155 -8.18 16.52 12.28
C ASP A 155 -8.67 16.66 10.83
N PHE A 156 -7.99 16.03 9.87
CA PHE A 156 -8.39 16.04 8.46
C PHE A 156 -9.72 15.33 8.23
N PHE A 157 -9.88 14.12 8.79
CA PHE A 157 -11.10 13.33 8.66
C PHE A 157 -12.28 13.89 9.47
N SER A 158 -12.02 14.62 10.56
CA SER A 158 -13.05 15.29 11.37
C SER A 158 -13.43 16.68 10.85
N GLY A 159 -12.72 17.21 9.86
CA GLY A 159 -12.95 18.54 9.29
C GLY A 159 -12.42 19.69 10.16
N VAL A 160 -11.50 19.41 11.08
CA VAL A 160 -10.74 20.45 11.79
C VAL A 160 -9.74 21.12 10.84
N THR A 161 -9.22 20.38 9.86
CA THR A 161 -8.38 20.91 8.77
C THR A 161 -8.80 20.33 7.42
N ASP A 162 -8.61 21.12 6.36
CA ASP A 162 -8.71 20.68 4.97
C ASP A 162 -7.30 20.49 4.33
N ASP A 163 -6.23 20.65 5.11
CA ASP A 163 -4.85 20.51 4.65
C ASP A 163 -4.53 19.06 4.24
N PRO A 164 -4.33 18.78 2.94
CA PRO A 164 -4.02 17.43 2.48
C PRO A 164 -2.64 16.95 2.93
N ASP A 165 -1.73 17.85 3.35
CA ASP A 165 -0.45 17.46 3.93
C ASP A 165 -0.57 16.71 5.26
N ALA A 166 -1.78 16.65 5.84
CA ALA A 166 -2.10 15.73 6.92
C ALA A 166 -1.91 14.25 6.52
N LEU A 167 -2.01 13.92 5.23
CA LEU A 167 -1.82 12.58 4.67
C LEU A 167 -0.44 12.39 4.03
N SER A 168 0.35 13.44 3.82
CA SER A 168 1.68 13.30 3.20
C SER A 168 2.67 12.49 4.05
N ASN A 169 2.50 12.47 5.38
CA ASN A 169 3.40 11.77 6.30
C ASN A 169 3.21 10.25 6.35
N ILE A 170 2.21 9.70 5.65
CA ILE A 170 1.92 8.26 5.62
C ILE A 170 2.44 7.58 4.34
N ASP A 171 3.33 8.24 3.60
CA ASP A 171 3.98 7.73 2.36
C ASP A 171 2.97 7.41 1.24
N ILE A 172 1.81 8.05 1.27
CA ILE A 172 0.84 8.03 0.17
C ILE A 172 0.78 9.43 -0.44
N HIS A 173 1.24 9.53 -1.69
CA HIS A 173 1.16 10.77 -2.46
C HIS A 173 -0.23 10.90 -3.09
N LEU A 174 -1.16 11.45 -2.29
CA LEU A 174 -2.48 11.85 -2.77
C LEU A 174 -2.44 13.33 -3.10
N GLN A 175 -2.81 13.68 -4.33
CA GLN A 175 -3.13 15.07 -4.65
C GLN A 175 -4.63 15.25 -4.39
N ILE A 176 -4.99 16.07 -3.41
CA ILE A 176 -6.38 16.40 -3.12
C ILE A 176 -6.60 17.86 -3.51
N ASP A 177 -7.47 18.09 -4.48
CA ASP A 177 -7.76 19.43 -4.99
C ASP A 177 -8.92 20.06 -4.21
N GLU A 178 -9.94 19.27 -3.87
CA GLU A 178 -11.17 19.75 -3.23
C GLU A 178 -11.81 18.67 -2.35
N VAL A 179 -12.14 19.00 -1.11
CA VAL A 179 -12.94 18.12 -0.24
C VAL A 179 -14.42 18.42 -0.41
N LEU A 180 -15.18 17.42 -0.84
CA LEU A 180 -16.60 17.55 -1.18
C LEU A 180 -17.52 17.15 -0.03
N ARG A 181 -17.16 16.11 0.72
CA ARG A 181 -17.98 15.57 1.81
C ARG A 181 -17.12 14.86 2.84
N ARG A 182 -17.59 14.86 4.09
CA ARG A 182 -17.07 14.02 5.17
C ARG A 182 -18.21 13.26 5.83
N GLY A 183 -17.91 12.10 6.39
CA GLY A 183 -18.88 11.35 7.16
C GLY A 183 -18.28 10.21 7.95
N THR A 184 -19.16 9.48 8.62
CA THR A 184 -18.83 8.33 9.46
C THR A 184 -19.79 7.21 9.13
N VAL A 185 -19.25 6.02 8.87
CA VAL A 185 -20.02 4.79 8.74
C VAL A 185 -19.66 3.89 9.92
N GLN A 186 -20.68 3.23 10.49
CA GLN A 186 -20.47 2.17 11.48
C GLN A 186 -20.67 0.82 10.80
N ASP A 187 -19.67 -0.05 10.89
CA ASP A 187 -19.73 -1.42 10.37
C ASP A 187 -19.31 -2.43 11.45
N GLY A 188 -20.32 -3.04 12.08
CA GLY A 188 -20.12 -3.83 13.30
C GLY A 188 -19.56 -2.99 14.45
N ASP A 189 -18.38 -3.37 14.95
CA ASP A 189 -17.66 -2.66 16.03
C ASP A 189 -16.60 -1.68 15.49
N GLN A 190 -16.56 -1.46 14.18
CA GLN A 190 -15.57 -0.64 13.49
C GLN A 190 -16.16 0.73 13.13
N GLU A 191 -15.46 1.80 13.50
CA GLU A 191 -15.79 3.15 13.04
C GLU A 191 -14.95 3.46 11.79
N LEU A 192 -15.64 3.70 10.68
CA LEU A 192 -15.04 4.11 9.41
C LEU A 192 -15.30 5.61 9.23
N ARG A 193 -14.25 6.42 9.16
CA ARG A 193 -14.37 7.83 8.80
C ARG A 193 -14.03 7.98 7.34
N TYR A 194 -14.84 8.72 6.60
CA TYR A 194 -14.58 8.90 5.18
C TYR A 194 -14.58 10.36 4.76
N VAL A 195 -13.81 10.64 3.71
CA VAL A 195 -13.71 11.92 3.02
C VAL A 195 -13.90 11.66 1.52
N VAL A 196 -14.92 12.28 0.94
CA VAL A 196 -15.09 12.33 -0.51
C VAL A 196 -14.38 13.57 -1.02
N ALA A 197 -13.50 13.40 -1.99
CA ALA A 197 -12.67 14.48 -2.52
C ALA A 197 -12.46 14.31 -4.02
N ARG A 198 -12.17 15.42 -4.69
CA ARG A 198 -11.55 15.41 -6.03
C ARG A 198 -10.05 15.46 -5.90
N GLY A 199 -9.38 14.78 -6.81
CA GLY A 199 -7.93 14.83 -6.88
C GLY A 199 -7.38 13.71 -7.75
N ASP A 200 -6.12 13.37 -7.52
CA ASP A 200 -5.43 12.33 -8.27
C ASP A 200 -4.65 11.44 -7.31
N VAL A 201 -4.67 10.14 -7.60
CA VAL A 201 -3.70 9.20 -7.02
C VAL A 201 -2.64 9.04 -8.09
N GLN A 202 -1.46 9.56 -7.83
CA GLN A 202 -0.38 9.60 -8.82
C GLN A 202 -0.22 8.22 -9.50
N ASP A 203 -0.16 8.22 -10.83
CA ASP A 203 -0.02 7.07 -11.73
C ASP A 203 -1.25 6.16 -11.92
N LEU A 204 -2.38 6.41 -11.25
CA LEU A 204 -3.60 5.61 -11.42
C LEU A 204 -4.53 6.14 -12.53
N HIS A 205 -4.88 7.44 -12.50
CA HIS A 205 -5.91 7.99 -13.38
C HIS A 205 -5.61 9.42 -13.81
N PRO A 206 -4.93 9.63 -14.96
CA PRO A 206 -4.66 10.97 -15.44
C PRO A 206 -5.97 11.69 -15.82
N GLY A 207 -6.27 12.82 -15.15
CA GLY A 207 -7.41 13.68 -15.52
C GLY A 207 -8.34 14.10 -14.39
N GLY A 208 -7.99 13.83 -13.14
CA GLY A 208 -8.83 14.14 -11.99
C GLY A 208 -9.87 13.04 -11.76
N SER A 209 -9.86 12.47 -10.56
CA SER A 209 -10.73 11.39 -10.12
C SER A 209 -11.56 11.85 -8.93
N LEU A 210 -12.74 11.26 -8.81
CA LEU A 210 -13.48 11.29 -7.56
C LEU A 210 -12.89 10.19 -6.66
N MET A 211 -12.54 10.55 -5.43
CA MET A 211 -11.92 9.64 -4.47
C MET A 211 -12.76 9.61 -3.19
N ASN A 212 -12.83 8.43 -2.59
CA ASN A 212 -13.36 8.22 -1.25
C ASN A 212 -12.24 7.66 -0.37
N LEU A 213 -11.70 8.51 0.48
CA LEU A 213 -10.67 8.17 1.46
C LEU A 213 -11.37 7.63 2.70
N VAL A 214 -11.00 6.45 3.18
CA VAL A 214 -11.62 5.78 4.33
C VAL A 214 -10.56 5.44 5.36
N TRP A 215 -10.59 6.12 6.50
CA TRP A 215 -9.74 5.81 7.63
C TRP A 215 -10.44 4.84 8.58
N VAL A 216 -9.85 3.66 8.74
CA VAL A 216 -10.42 2.57 9.54
C VAL A 216 -9.86 2.62 10.96
N ARG A 217 -10.73 2.80 11.96
CA ARG A 217 -10.34 2.76 13.37
C ARG A 217 -10.74 1.44 14.02
N CYS A 218 -9.73 0.70 14.45
CA CYS A 218 -9.89 -0.58 15.13
C CYS A 218 -9.67 -0.42 16.64
N PRO A 219 -10.68 -0.69 17.49
CA PRO A 219 -10.54 -0.58 18.94
C PRO A 219 -9.41 -1.44 19.50
N GLY A 220 -8.52 -0.83 20.30
CA GLY A 220 -7.39 -1.53 20.92
C GLY A 220 -6.23 -1.85 19.98
N ASP A 221 -6.32 -1.47 18.70
CA ASP A 221 -5.28 -1.68 17.71
C ASP A 221 -4.57 -0.35 17.39
N SER A 222 -3.24 -0.40 17.26
CA SER A 222 -2.42 0.75 16.92
C SER A 222 -2.05 0.84 15.44
N ARG A 223 -2.41 -0.14 14.61
CA ARG A 223 -2.16 -0.14 13.17
C ARG A 223 -2.93 0.99 12.48
N PHE A 224 -2.28 1.63 11.52
CA PHE A 224 -2.92 2.63 10.68
C PHE A 224 -3.45 1.95 9.42
N ARG A 225 -4.68 2.27 9.03
CA ARG A 225 -5.38 1.64 7.91
C ARG A 225 -6.10 2.71 7.11
N LEU A 226 -5.75 2.85 5.84
CA LEU A 226 -6.37 3.77 4.92
C LEU A 226 -6.80 3.00 3.67
N ALA A 227 -8.05 3.16 3.27
CA ALA A 227 -8.50 2.75 1.95
C ALA A 227 -8.75 4.00 1.09
N VAL A 228 -8.46 3.91 -0.19
CA VAL A 228 -8.74 4.92 -1.21
C VAL A 228 -9.54 4.22 -2.28
N TRP A 229 -10.82 4.56 -2.39
CA TRP A 229 -11.69 4.06 -3.45
C TRP A 229 -11.90 5.17 -4.47
N SER A 230 -11.32 5.03 -5.65
CA SER A 230 -11.38 6.01 -6.72
C SER A 230 -12.28 5.57 -7.86
N GLY A 231 -12.83 6.54 -8.57
CA GLY A 231 -13.56 6.35 -9.82
C GLY A 231 -13.64 7.62 -10.66
N PRO A 232 -14.26 7.57 -11.86
CA PRO A 232 -14.32 8.72 -12.75
C PRO A 232 -15.12 9.86 -12.12
N ASP A 233 -14.57 11.07 -12.19
CA ASP A 233 -15.36 12.28 -11.96
C ASP A 233 -16.15 12.60 -13.24
N ARG A 234 -17.48 12.43 -13.19
CA ARG A 234 -18.36 12.70 -14.33
C ARG A 234 -18.55 14.19 -14.58
N GLU A 235 -18.22 15.05 -13.61
CA GLU A 235 -18.43 16.48 -13.66
C GLU A 235 -17.24 17.26 -13.06
N PRO A 236 -16.02 17.15 -13.62
CA PRO A 236 -14.80 17.68 -12.99
C PRO A 236 -14.74 19.21 -12.87
N ILE A 237 -15.66 19.94 -13.51
CA ILE A 237 -15.72 21.40 -13.54
C ILE A 237 -16.87 21.94 -12.66
N SER A 238 -17.83 21.10 -12.26
CA SER A 238 -18.98 21.53 -11.48
C SER A 238 -18.56 21.92 -10.05
N PRO A 239 -19.07 23.02 -9.46
CA PRO A 239 -18.80 23.34 -8.07
C PRO A 239 -19.41 22.30 -7.11
N ASP A 240 -18.82 22.14 -5.92
CA ASP A 240 -19.23 21.22 -4.85
C ASP A 240 -20.75 21.15 -4.59
N THR A 241 -21.40 22.30 -4.50
CA THR A 241 -22.83 22.44 -4.15
C THR A 241 -23.78 21.93 -5.23
N ALA A 242 -23.29 21.73 -6.45
CA ALA A 242 -24.08 21.23 -7.58
C ALA A 242 -23.78 19.76 -7.92
N LEU A 243 -22.75 19.16 -7.32
CA LEU A 243 -22.30 17.83 -7.68
C LEU A 243 -23.26 16.75 -7.18
N ASP A 244 -23.85 15.99 -8.10
CA ASP A 244 -24.61 14.79 -7.77
C ASP A 244 -23.66 13.60 -7.58
N LEU A 245 -23.50 13.18 -6.32
CA LEU A 245 -22.67 12.03 -5.99
C LEU A 245 -23.39 10.68 -6.18
N THR A 246 -24.68 10.67 -6.53
CA THR A 246 -25.48 9.43 -6.60
C THR A 246 -24.90 8.43 -7.60
N GLY A 247 -24.69 7.19 -7.15
CA GLY A 247 -24.12 6.12 -7.98
C GLY A 247 -22.64 6.26 -8.32
N THR A 248 -21.91 7.13 -7.61
CA THR A 248 -20.45 7.28 -7.73
C THR A 248 -19.76 6.68 -6.50
N VAL A 249 -18.41 6.68 -6.47
CA VAL A 249 -17.63 6.29 -5.27
C VAL A 249 -17.88 7.22 -4.06
N GLY A 250 -18.41 8.43 -4.30
CA GLY A 250 -18.81 9.37 -3.26
C GLY A 250 -20.22 9.14 -2.71
N ASP A 251 -21.00 8.22 -3.29
CA ASP A 251 -22.32 7.86 -2.81
C ASP A 251 -22.23 6.97 -1.56
N GLU A 252 -22.72 7.45 -0.42
CA GLU A 252 -22.75 6.68 0.81
C GLU A 252 -23.58 5.39 0.67
N ALA A 253 -24.64 5.40 -0.16
CA ALA A 253 -25.45 4.23 -0.42
C ALA A 253 -24.72 3.14 -1.22
N GLN A 254 -23.64 3.48 -1.94
CA GLN A 254 -22.75 2.53 -2.62
C GLN A 254 -21.56 2.16 -1.73
N LEU A 255 -21.04 3.12 -0.96
CA LEU A 255 -19.90 2.94 -0.08
C LEU A 255 -20.13 1.86 0.98
N VAL A 256 -21.27 1.91 1.68
CA VAL A 256 -21.54 0.98 2.79
C VAL A 256 -21.61 -0.47 2.31
N PRO A 257 -22.39 -0.83 1.27
CA PRO A 257 -22.39 -2.19 0.76
C PRO A 257 -21.02 -2.64 0.23
N PHE A 258 -20.28 -1.74 -0.43
CA PHE A 258 -18.95 -2.06 -0.97
C PHE A 258 -17.95 -2.38 0.16
N LEU A 259 -17.85 -1.51 1.17
CA LEU A 259 -16.93 -1.71 2.29
C LEU A 259 -17.33 -2.89 3.20
N GLY A 260 -18.62 -3.21 3.28
CA GLY A 260 -19.15 -4.33 4.08
C GLY A 260 -18.69 -5.71 3.60
N HIS A 261 -17.97 -5.81 2.47
CA HIS A 261 -17.28 -7.03 2.04
C HIS A 261 -15.99 -7.31 2.84
N PHE A 262 -15.46 -6.32 3.57
CA PHE A 262 -14.13 -6.37 4.17
C PHE A 262 -14.18 -6.39 5.70
N SER A 263 -13.23 -7.08 6.33
CA SER A 263 -13.05 -7.07 7.80
C SER A 263 -11.68 -6.51 8.15
N PHE A 264 -11.53 -5.19 8.05
CA PHE A 264 -10.25 -4.50 8.21
C PHE A 264 -9.60 -4.66 9.59
N CYS A 265 -10.38 -4.87 10.66
CA CYS A 265 -9.89 -5.00 12.03
C CYS A 265 -9.51 -6.42 12.47
N ARG A 266 -9.27 -7.35 11.53
CA ARG A 266 -8.83 -8.71 11.84
C ARG A 266 -7.35 -8.81 12.25
#